data_AF-A0A9D5WCG6-F1
#
_entry.id   AF-A0A9D5WCG6-F1
#
_cell.length_a   1.000
_cell.length_b   1.000
_cell.length_c   1.000
_cell.angle_alpha   90.00
_cell.angle_beta   90.00
_cell.angle_gamma   90.00
#
_symmetry.space_group_name_H-M   'P 1'
#
loop_
_entity.id
_entity.type
_entity.pdbx_description
1 polymer ?
#
loop_
_entity_poly.entity_id
_entity_poly.type
_entity_poly.pdbx_seq_one_letter_code
_entity_poly.pdbx_strand_id
1 'polypeptide(L)'
;MPLISWNDTLSVHIWEFDEHHKKIINLLNGLYDAISAKKGSTIVEPVIVELIDYTRYHFAAEEKLMNKYSFPGVSGHEHEHKELIAKVVDFQEQFRAGKAKIDFSLLNFLKTWLTKHIMGTDKKYSSFLKEKGIR
;
A
#
# COMPACT_ATOMS: atom_id res chain seq x y z
N MET A 1 1.12 14.00 14.94
CA MET A 1 0.17 13.97 13.79
C MET A 1 0.50 12.75 12.96
N PRO A 2 -0.51 12.03 12.43
CA PRO A 2 -0.26 10.85 11.60
C PRO A 2 0.47 11.25 10.30
N LEU A 3 1.23 10.32 9.74
CA LEU A 3 1.88 10.49 8.45
C LEU A 3 0.85 10.65 7.32
N ILE A 4 -0.25 9.88 7.40
CA ILE A 4 -1.39 9.88 6.48
C ILE A 4 -2.68 9.80 7.31
N SER A 5 -3.60 10.73 7.06
CA SER A 5 -4.97 10.66 7.60
C SER A 5 -5.91 10.14 6.52
N TRP A 6 -6.70 9.11 6.83
CA TRP A 6 -7.80 8.69 5.98
C TRP A 6 -8.77 9.86 5.75
N ASN A 7 -9.27 9.97 4.53
CA ASN A 7 -10.35 10.88 4.17
C ASN A 7 -11.02 10.35 2.89
N ASP A 8 -12.21 10.87 2.57
CA ASP A 8 -13.03 10.35 1.46
C ASP A 8 -12.37 10.48 0.08
N THR A 9 -11.33 11.31 -0.08
CA THR A 9 -10.58 11.36 -1.35
C THR A 9 -9.76 10.09 -1.59
N LEU A 10 -9.48 9.29 -0.55
CA LEU A 10 -8.80 8.00 -0.63
C LEU A 10 -9.79 6.82 -0.74
N SER A 11 -11.09 7.08 -0.71
CA SER A 11 -12.09 6.03 -0.95
C SER A 11 -12.15 5.67 -2.43
N VAL A 12 -12.21 4.36 -2.70
CA VAL A 12 -12.52 3.78 -4.01
C VAL A 12 -13.97 3.31 -4.09
N HIS A 13 -14.77 3.56 -3.03
CA HIS A 13 -16.17 3.18 -2.90
C HIS A 13 -16.43 1.67 -3.07
N ILE A 14 -15.46 0.88 -2.65
CA ILE A 14 -15.54 -0.57 -2.48
C ILE A 14 -15.12 -0.85 -1.06
N TRP A 15 -16.08 -1.22 -0.20
CA TRP A 15 -15.89 -1.31 1.24
C TRP A 15 -14.68 -2.17 1.61
N GLU A 16 -14.53 -3.34 0.99
CA GLU A 16 -13.41 -4.24 1.22
C GLU A 16 -12.06 -3.54 0.96
N PHE A 17 -11.93 -2.83 -0.16
CA PHE A 17 -10.69 -2.16 -0.54
C PHE A 17 -10.43 -0.91 0.31
N ASP A 18 -11.46 -0.17 0.70
CA ASP A 18 -11.32 0.95 1.63
C ASP A 18 -10.80 0.47 3.00
N GLU A 19 -11.27 -0.68 3.50
CA GLU A 19 -10.74 -1.27 4.74
C GLU A 19 -9.30 -1.74 4.57
N HIS A 20 -8.94 -2.29 3.41
CA HIS A 20 -7.55 -2.63 3.09
C HIS A 20 -6.65 -1.38 3.08
N HIS A 21 -7.05 -0.31 2.38
CA HIS A 21 -6.31 0.95 2.36
C HIS A 21 -6.14 1.56 3.76
N LYS A 22 -7.19 1.58 4.58
CA LYS A 22 -7.12 2.07 5.97
C LYS A 22 -6.12 1.28 6.80
N LYS A 23 -6.11 -0.05 6.67
CA LYS A 23 -5.13 -0.89 7.37
C LYS A 23 -3.70 -0.63 6.90
N ILE A 24 -3.45 -0.48 5.60
CA ILE A 24 -2.13 -0.08 5.07
C ILE A 24 -1.70 1.28 5.61
N ILE A 25 -2.61 2.26 5.63
CA ILE A 25 -2.36 3.60 6.20
C ILE A 25 -2.01 3.51 7.69
N ASN A 26 -2.72 2.68 8.45
CA ASN A 26 -2.43 2.46 9.87
C ASN A 26 -1.05 1.83 10.09
N LEU A 27 -0.64 0.87 9.24
CA LEU A 27 0.70 0.29 9.29
C LEU A 27 1.79 1.33 8.98
N LEU A 28 1.58 2.19 7.97
CA LEU A 28 2.49 3.29 7.66
C LEU A 28 2.59 4.33 8.78
N ASN A 29 1.47 4.64 9.44
CA ASN A 29 1.45 5.52 10.60
C ASN A 29 2.21 4.89 11.79
N GLY A 30 2.01 3.60 12.05
CA GLY A 30 2.77 2.88 13.09
C GLY A 30 4.27 2.84 12.80
N LEU A 31 4.65 2.65 11.54
CA LEU A 31 6.05 2.71 11.10
C LEU A 31 6.64 4.11 11.32
N TYR A 32 5.88 5.17 10.98
CA TYR A 32 6.25 6.55 11.23
C TYR A 32 6.47 6.85 12.71
N ASP A 33 5.59 6.38 13.59
CA ASP A 33 5.72 6.57 15.04
C ASP A 33 6.94 5.84 15.58
N ALA A 34 7.21 4.60 15.12
CA ALA A 34 8.38 3.84 15.52
C ALA A 34 9.69 4.54 15.13
N ILE A 35 9.77 5.08 13.91
CA ILE A 35 10.94 5.83 13.42
C ILE A 35 11.09 7.15 14.19
N SER A 36 10.01 7.89 14.40
CA SER A 36 10.00 9.15 15.14
C SER A 36 10.45 8.97 16.59
N ALA A 37 10.05 7.87 17.22
CA ALA A 37 10.46 7.49 18.57
C ALA A 37 11.85 6.81 18.63
N LYS A 38 12.60 6.76 17.52
CA LYS A 38 13.91 6.10 17.40
C LYS A 38 13.92 4.67 17.94
N LYS A 39 12.83 3.92 17.71
CA LYS A 39 12.75 2.52 18.10
C LYS A 39 13.81 1.70 17.34
N GLY A 40 14.36 0.69 18.01
CA GLY A 40 15.36 -0.19 17.42
C GLY A 40 14.78 -1.09 16.32
N SER A 41 15.66 -1.69 15.53
CA SER A 41 15.33 -2.59 14.41
C SER A 41 14.36 -3.71 14.79
N THR A 42 14.44 -4.22 16.02
CA THR A 42 13.56 -5.28 16.55
C THR A 42 12.08 -4.92 16.58
N ILE A 43 11.74 -3.62 16.60
CA ILE A 43 10.35 -3.13 16.55
C ILE A 43 9.97 -2.74 15.12
N VAL A 44 10.91 -2.17 14.36
CA VAL A 44 10.63 -1.62 13.03
C VAL A 44 10.51 -2.73 11.97
N GLU A 45 11.34 -3.78 12.06
CA GLU A 45 11.35 -4.86 11.07
C GLU A 45 10.01 -5.63 11.00
N PRO A 46 9.39 -6.07 12.12
CA PRO A 46 8.10 -6.74 12.06
C PRO A 46 7.01 -5.89 11.40
N VAL A 47 7.02 -4.57 11.61
CA VAL A 47 6.05 -3.65 10.99
C VAL A 47 6.24 -3.59 9.48
N ILE A 48 7.48 -3.63 8.99
CA ILE A 48 7.75 -3.70 7.54
C ILE A 48 7.30 -5.03 6.96
N VAL A 49 7.55 -6.14 7.65
CA VAL A 49 7.07 -7.46 7.22
C VAL A 49 5.54 -7.44 7.09
N GLU A 50 4.84 -6.98 8.13
CA GLU A 50 3.37 -6.88 8.11
C GLU A 50 2.88 -5.94 6.99
N LEU A 51 3.57 -4.81 6.76
CA LEU A 51 3.24 -3.90 5.67
C LEU A 51 3.37 -4.56 4.30
N ILE A 52 4.47 -5.28 4.04
CA ILE A 52 4.68 -5.98 2.76
C ILE A 52 3.61 -7.05 2.56
N ASP A 53 3.39 -7.90 3.57
CA ASP A 53 2.47 -9.02 3.48
C ASP A 53 1.02 -8.54 3.28
N TYR A 54 0.62 -7.52 4.03
CA TYR A 54 -0.73 -6.95 3.89
C TYR A 54 -0.92 -6.22 2.57
N THR A 55 0.10 -5.54 2.05
CA THR A 55 0.05 -4.88 0.74
C THR A 55 -0.09 -5.93 -0.38
N ARG A 56 0.64 -7.05 -0.30
CA ARG A 56 0.48 -8.17 -1.26
C ARG A 56 -0.93 -8.77 -1.21
N TYR A 57 -1.46 -8.96 -0.01
CA TYR A 57 -2.83 -9.46 0.18
C TYR A 57 -3.86 -8.52 -0.47
N HIS A 58 -3.74 -7.22 -0.23
CA HIS A 58 -4.60 -6.20 -0.84
C HIS A 58 -4.53 -6.22 -2.37
N PHE A 59 -3.32 -6.18 -2.94
CA PHE A 59 -3.13 -6.23 -4.39
C PHE A 59 -3.72 -7.50 -5.01
N ALA A 60 -3.53 -8.66 -4.38
CA ALA A 60 -4.12 -9.90 -4.86
C ALA A 60 -5.66 -9.87 -4.85
N ALA A 61 -6.28 -9.20 -3.88
CA ALA A 61 -7.73 -9.03 -3.82
C ALA A 61 -8.25 -8.16 -4.97
N GLU A 62 -7.57 -7.04 -5.24
CA GLU A 62 -7.89 -6.14 -6.36
C GLU A 62 -7.70 -6.82 -7.71
N GLU A 63 -6.54 -7.43 -7.94
CA GLU A 63 -6.20 -8.15 -9.16
C GLU A 63 -7.19 -9.28 -9.43
N LYS A 64 -7.60 -10.01 -8.40
CA LYS A 64 -8.62 -11.05 -8.53
C LYS A 64 -9.95 -10.49 -9.03
N LEU A 65 -10.42 -9.36 -8.48
CA LEU A 65 -11.67 -8.74 -8.92
C LEU A 65 -11.54 -8.10 -10.31
N MET A 66 -10.45 -7.38 -10.57
CA MET A 66 -10.16 -6.80 -11.89
C MET A 66 -10.12 -7.88 -12.98
N ASN A 67 -9.43 -8.99 -12.75
CA ASN A 67 -9.36 -10.10 -13.70
C ASN A 67 -10.73 -10.77 -13.88
N LYS A 68 -11.45 -11.05 -12.78
CA LYS A 68 -12.78 -11.67 -12.82
C LYS A 68 -13.77 -10.89 -13.70
N TYR A 69 -13.71 -9.56 -13.63
CA TYR A 69 -14.60 -8.68 -14.41
C TYR A 69 -13.97 -8.17 -15.71
N SER A 70 -12.77 -8.63 -16.06
CA SER A 70 -12.03 -8.22 -17.26
C SER A 70 -11.84 -6.69 -17.35
N PHE A 71 -11.37 -6.08 -16.26
CA PHE A 71 -11.04 -4.66 -16.23
C PHE A 71 -9.98 -4.32 -17.30
N PRO A 72 -10.25 -3.39 -18.23
CA PRO A 72 -9.34 -3.11 -19.34
C PRO A 72 -7.92 -2.67 -18.92
N GLY A 73 -7.79 -2.02 -17.75
CA GLY A 73 -6.52 -1.51 -17.25
C GLY A 73 -5.71 -2.50 -16.40
N VAL A 74 -6.15 -3.77 -16.28
CA VAL A 74 -5.57 -4.73 -15.30
C VAL A 74 -4.07 -4.93 -15.48
N SER A 75 -3.57 -5.05 -16.71
CA SER A 75 -2.14 -5.32 -16.96
C SER A 75 -1.23 -4.17 -16.50
N GLY A 76 -1.65 -2.91 -16.67
CA GLY A 76 -0.87 -1.76 -16.20
C GLY A 76 -0.92 -1.64 -14.67
N HIS A 77 -2.09 -1.93 -14.10
CA HIS A 77 -2.31 -1.92 -12.66
C HIS A 77 -1.42 -2.97 -11.95
N GLU A 78 -1.45 -4.23 -12.42
CA GLU A 78 -0.58 -5.31 -11.93
C GLU A 78 0.91 -4.98 -12.04
N HIS A 79 1.30 -4.20 -13.05
CA HIS A 79 2.68 -3.77 -13.22
C HIS A 79 3.10 -2.80 -12.11
N GLU A 80 2.28 -1.78 -11.82
CA GLU A 80 2.53 -0.84 -10.71
C GLU A 80 2.65 -1.58 -9.36
N HIS A 81 1.80 -2.58 -9.12
CA HIS A 81 1.87 -3.44 -7.94
C HIS A 81 3.20 -4.19 -7.83
N LYS A 82 3.61 -4.86 -8.92
CA LYS A 82 4.87 -5.62 -8.98
C LYS A 82 6.07 -4.72 -8.73
N GLU A 83 6.08 -3.52 -9.29
CA GLU A 83 7.16 -2.54 -9.08
C GLU A 83 7.26 -2.07 -7.63
N LEU A 84 6.14 -1.74 -6.99
CA LEU A 84 6.17 -1.36 -5.57
C LEU A 84 6.72 -2.50 -4.72
N ILE A 85 6.16 -3.70 -4.88
CA ILE A 85 6.54 -4.84 -4.08
C ILE A 85 8.03 -5.17 -4.24
N ALA A 86 8.55 -5.17 -5.46
CA ALA A 86 9.97 -5.40 -5.72
C ALA A 86 10.84 -4.37 -4.98
N LYS A 87 10.45 -3.08 -5.03
CA LYS A 87 11.19 -2.01 -4.38
C LYS A 87 11.17 -2.09 -2.85
N VAL A 88 10.04 -2.47 -2.25
CA VAL A 88 9.94 -2.61 -0.79
C VAL A 88 10.68 -3.85 -0.29
N VAL A 89 10.67 -4.94 -1.05
CA VAL A 89 11.46 -6.15 -0.75
C VAL A 89 12.95 -5.87 -0.83
N ASP A 90 13.45 -5.24 -1.90
CA ASP A 90 14.85 -4.84 -2.04
C ASP A 90 15.29 -3.95 -0.86
N PHE A 91 14.45 -3.00 -0.47
CA PHE A 91 14.71 -2.16 0.69
C PHE A 91 14.80 -2.97 2.00
N GLN A 92 13.88 -3.93 2.21
CA GLN A 92 13.89 -4.81 3.38
C GLN A 92 15.18 -5.64 3.43
N GLU A 93 15.63 -6.17 2.30
CA GLU A 93 16.88 -6.94 2.20
C GLU A 93 18.10 -6.08 2.52
N GLN A 94 18.17 -4.86 1.98
CA GLN A 94 19.24 -3.91 2.29
C GLN A 94 19.24 -3.50 3.77
N PHE A 95 18.07 -3.34 4.37
CA PHE A 95 17.94 -3.06 5.80
C PHE A 95 18.46 -4.22 6.65
N ARG A 96 18.07 -5.46 6.35
CA ARG A 96 18.55 -6.67 7.03
C ARG A 96 20.06 -6.86 6.90
N ALA A 97 20.62 -6.48 5.75
CA ALA A 97 22.07 -6.51 5.50
C ALA A 97 22.85 -5.35 6.18
N GLY A 98 22.16 -4.44 6.90
CA GLY A 98 22.78 -3.26 7.51
C GLY A 98 23.26 -2.20 6.52
N LYS A 99 22.86 -2.32 5.23
CA LYS A 99 23.26 -1.43 4.13
C LYS A 99 22.31 -0.23 3.97
N ALA A 100 21.07 -0.36 4.44
CA ALA A 100 20.08 0.71 4.44
C ALA A 100 19.56 0.98 5.85
N LYS A 101 19.11 2.21 6.09
CA LYS A 101 18.39 2.58 7.30
C LYS A 101 16.94 2.85 6.93
N ILE A 102 16.03 2.39 7.78
CA ILE A 102 14.64 2.80 7.70
C ILE A 102 14.57 4.24 8.18
N ASP A 103 14.25 5.15 7.26
CA ASP A 103 14.24 6.58 7.50
C ASP A 103 12.99 7.26 6.91
N PHE A 104 12.92 8.57 7.08
CA PHE A 104 11.82 9.37 6.55
C PHE A 104 11.75 9.41 5.01
N SER A 105 12.84 9.06 4.30
CA SER A 105 12.85 8.99 2.83
C SER A 105 12.00 7.81 2.35
N LEU A 106 12.18 6.62 2.94
CA LEU A 106 11.33 5.46 2.64
C LEU A 106 9.86 5.76 2.95
N LEU A 107 9.58 6.32 4.12
CA LEU A 107 8.22 6.68 4.52
C LEU A 107 7.57 7.66 3.54
N ASN A 108 8.31 8.68 3.10
CA ASN A 108 7.80 9.65 2.14
C ASN A 108 7.57 9.01 0.77
N PHE A 109 8.43 8.08 0.35
CA PHE A 109 8.22 7.29 -0.86
C PHE A 109 6.92 6.48 -0.77
N LEU A 110 6.75 5.67 0.29
CA LEU A 110 5.57 4.83 0.50
C LEU A 110 4.29 5.64 0.58
N LYS A 111 4.31 6.74 1.36
CA LYS A 111 3.19 7.70 1.43
C LYS A 111 2.82 8.23 0.05
N THR A 112 3.81 8.73 -0.68
CA THR A 112 3.60 9.34 -1.99
C THR A 112 3.09 8.33 -3.01
N TRP A 113 3.63 7.12 -3.00
CA TRP A 113 3.19 6.05 -3.88
C TRP A 113 1.73 5.69 -3.56
N LEU A 114 1.43 5.41 -2.29
CA LEU A 114 0.10 4.95 -1.88
C LEU A 114 -0.98 5.98 -2.22
N THR A 115 -0.78 7.26 -1.88
CA THR A 115 -1.79 8.28 -2.15
C THR A 115 -2.00 8.51 -3.65
N LYS A 116 -0.92 8.49 -4.45
CA LYS A 116 -1.02 8.63 -5.91
C LYS A 116 -1.68 7.42 -6.56
N HIS A 117 -1.35 6.22 -6.10
CA HIS A 117 -1.90 4.99 -6.63
C HIS A 117 -3.40 4.90 -6.34
N ILE A 118 -3.81 5.14 -5.09
CA ILE A 118 -5.24 5.19 -4.72
C ILE A 118 -5.99 6.23 -5.54
N MET A 119 -5.52 7.47 -5.56
CA MET A 119 -6.25 8.57 -6.19
C MET A 119 -6.21 8.53 -7.72
N GLY A 120 -5.23 7.84 -8.31
CA GLY A 120 -4.97 7.84 -9.75
C GLY A 120 -5.26 6.51 -10.44
N THR A 121 -4.76 5.41 -9.89
CA THR A 121 -4.84 4.07 -10.48
C THR A 121 -6.05 3.31 -9.97
N ASP A 122 -6.26 3.26 -8.65
CA ASP A 122 -7.33 2.45 -8.03
C ASP A 122 -8.71 3.02 -8.35
N LYS A 123 -8.84 4.35 -8.30
CA LYS A 123 -10.09 5.02 -8.70
C LYS A 123 -10.55 4.72 -10.12
N LYS A 124 -9.67 4.25 -11.02
CA LYS A 124 -10.08 3.86 -12.38
C LYS A 124 -10.95 2.60 -12.38
N TYR A 125 -10.72 1.66 -11.45
CA TYR A 125 -11.58 0.47 -11.35
C TYR A 125 -12.89 0.78 -10.61
N SER A 126 -12.99 1.86 -9.82
CA SER A 126 -14.14 2.14 -8.95
C SER A 126 -15.46 2.17 -9.74
N SER A 127 -15.53 3.01 -10.77
CA SER A 127 -16.74 3.10 -11.60
C SER A 127 -17.03 1.79 -12.33
N PHE A 128 -15.99 1.15 -12.85
CA PHE A 128 -16.09 -0.11 -13.58
C PHE A 128 -16.68 -1.23 -12.72
N LEU A 129 -16.15 -1.44 -11.51
CA LEU A 129 -16.61 -2.48 -10.60
C LEU A 129 -17.98 -2.15 -10.00
N LYS A 130 -18.28 -0.87 -9.78
CA LYS A 130 -19.61 -0.41 -9.33
C LYS A 130 -20.71 -0.73 -10.34
N GLU A 131 -20.44 -0.59 -11.64
CA GLU A 131 -21.36 -1.02 -12.72
C GLU A 131 -21.60 -2.54 -12.71
N LYS A 132 -20.68 -3.33 -12.14
CA LYS A 132 -20.84 -4.78 -11.93
C LYS A 132 -21.49 -5.14 -10.60
N GLY A 133 -21.97 -4.16 -9.84
CA GLY A 133 -22.65 -4.34 -8.56
C GLY A 133 -21.72 -4.52 -7.35
N ILE A 134 -20.42 -4.32 -7.52
CA ILE A 134 -19.44 -4.39 -6.43
C ILE A 134 -19.43 -3.05 -5.68
N ARG A 135 -19.44 -3.11 -4.35
CA ARG A 135 -19.52 -1.95 -3.44
C ARG A 135 -18.82 -2.24 -2.13
#